data_AF-A0A6L9EBN6-F1
#
_entry.id   AF-A0A6L9EBN6-F1
#
_cell.length_a   1.000
_cell.length_b   1.000
_cell.length_c   1.000
_cell.angle_alpha   90.00
_cell.angle_beta   90.00
_cell.angle_gamma   90.00
#
_symmetry.space_group_name_H-M   'P 1'
#
loop_
_entity.id
_entity.type
_entity.pdbx_description
1 polymer ?
#
loop_
_entity_poly.entity_id
_entity_poly.type
_entity_poly.pdbx_seq_one_letter_code
_entity_poly.pdbx_strand_id
1 'polypeptide(L)'
;MEELKRRSDCPITLSLDIFGDKWTLLILRDFIFFDNRHFNHLVTIESISTNILTDRLNRLLANRIIKKEVDPNNRSAYLYSLTRKGLDLVPIVMDIYRWGANYTEKNNAEKDFKKKIDFEYDKTVEEIKNRLITTHSIV
;
A
#
# COMPACT_ATOMS: atom_id res chain seq x y z
N MET A 1 4.79 24.41 2.28
CA MET A 1 4.11 23.32 1.55
C MET A 1 4.29 23.64 0.09
N GLU A 2 5.04 22.81 -0.64
CA GLU A 2 5.26 23.04 -2.06
C GLU A 2 3.94 22.73 -2.79
N GLU A 3 3.34 23.74 -3.42
CA GLU A 3 2.17 23.53 -4.28
C GLU A 3 2.60 22.60 -5.43
N LEU A 4 2.05 21.39 -5.43
CA LEU A 4 2.13 20.49 -6.58
C LEU A 4 1.58 21.24 -7.79
N LYS A 5 2.49 21.71 -8.66
CA LYS A 5 2.18 22.41 -9.91
C LYS A 5 1.20 21.54 -10.70
N ARG A 6 -0.10 21.90 -10.70
CA ARG A 6 -1.16 21.15 -11.39
C ARG A 6 -0.81 21.07 -12.88
N ARG A 7 -0.29 19.92 -13.32
CA ARG A 7 0.07 19.68 -14.72
C ARG A 7 -1.15 19.34 -15.58
N SER A 8 -2.19 18.77 -14.99
CA SER A 8 -3.45 18.41 -15.65
C SER A 8 -4.52 18.06 -14.62
N ASP A 9 -5.81 18.28 -14.94
CA ASP A 9 -6.95 17.82 -14.13
C ASP A 9 -7.32 16.35 -14.38
N CYS A 10 -6.46 15.59 -15.07
CA CYS A 10 -6.67 14.17 -15.33
C CYS A 10 -6.60 13.36 -14.01
N PRO A 11 -7.64 12.58 -13.65
CA PRO A 11 -7.66 11.78 -12.42
C PRO A 11 -6.51 10.78 -12.31
N ILE A 12 -6.02 10.26 -13.44
CA ILE A 12 -4.87 9.35 -13.48
C ILE A 12 -3.61 10.10 -13.02
N THR A 13 -3.31 11.25 -13.63
CA THR A 13 -2.14 12.06 -13.25
C THR A 13 -2.19 12.45 -11.78
N LEU A 14 -3.36 12.91 -11.31
CA LEU A 14 -3.54 13.29 -9.89
C LEU A 14 -3.33 12.10 -8.94
N SER A 15 -3.73 10.90 -9.34
CA SER A 15 -3.50 9.68 -8.56
C SER A 15 -2.02 9.28 -8.54
N LEU A 16 -1.33 9.38 -9.68
CA LEU A 16 0.10 9.11 -9.78
C LEU A 16 0.94 10.12 -9.00
N ASP A 17 0.49 11.38 -8.91
CA ASP A 17 1.04 12.41 -8.05
C ASP A 17 0.83 12.13 -6.55
N ILE A 18 0.09 11.07 -6.17
CA ILE A 18 -0.11 10.65 -4.79
C ILE A 18 0.58 9.31 -4.49
N PHE A 19 0.42 8.30 -5.34
CA PHE A 19 0.94 6.94 -5.10
C PHE A 19 1.63 6.28 -6.30
N GLY A 20 1.93 7.05 -7.36
CA GLY A 20 2.48 6.50 -8.61
C GLY A 20 3.97 6.17 -8.60
N ASP A 21 4.68 6.36 -7.47
CA ASP A 21 6.10 6.04 -7.39
C ASP A 21 6.33 4.62 -6.84
N LYS A 22 7.43 3.99 -7.27
CA LYS A 22 7.79 2.61 -6.90
C LYS A 22 7.66 2.35 -5.39
N TRP A 23 8.20 3.24 -4.57
CA TRP A 23 8.31 3.00 -3.12
C TRP A 23 6.98 3.08 -2.41
N THR A 24 6.10 4.00 -2.80
CA THR A 24 4.76 4.06 -2.18
C THR A 24 3.92 2.83 -2.52
N LEU A 25 4.02 2.28 -3.74
CA LEU A 25 3.35 1.02 -4.09
C LEU A 25 3.89 -0.18 -3.30
N LEU A 26 5.21 -0.22 -3.02
CA LEU A 26 5.81 -1.28 -2.18
C LEU A 26 5.38 -1.17 -0.71
N ILE A 27 5.29 0.04 -0.17
CA ILE A 27 4.77 0.27 1.19
C ILE A 27 3.31 -0.20 1.27
N LEU A 28 2.48 0.14 0.29
CA LEU A 28 1.08 -0.30 0.24
C LEU A 28 0.97 -1.83 0.11
N ARG A 29 1.79 -2.46 -0.74
CA ARG A 29 1.90 -3.93 -0.83
C ARG A 29 2.15 -4.55 0.55
N ASP A 30 3.04 -3.95 1.33
CA ASP A 30 3.45 -4.51 2.61
C ASP A 30 2.42 -4.31 3.73
N PHE A 31 1.67 -3.21 3.70
CA PHE A 31 0.47 -3.06 4.53
C PHE A 31 -0.60 -4.09 4.17
N ILE A 32 -0.84 -4.29 2.86
CA ILE A 32 -1.94 -5.13 2.38
C ILE A 32 -1.66 -6.61 2.61
N PHE A 33 -0.48 -7.12 2.26
CA PHE A 33 -0.21 -8.56 2.24
C PHE A 33 0.55 -9.08 3.46
N PHE A 34 1.38 -8.26 4.11
CA PHE A 34 2.31 -8.73 5.14
C PHE A 34 2.07 -8.12 6.53
N ASP A 35 1.12 -7.19 6.66
CA ASP A 35 0.84 -6.44 7.90
C ASP A 35 2.07 -5.72 8.48
N ASN A 36 3.04 -5.37 7.63
CA ASN A 36 4.28 -4.69 8.03
C ASN A 36 4.02 -3.20 8.25
N ARG A 37 3.64 -2.82 9.46
CA ARG A 37 3.14 -1.48 9.79
C ARG A 37 4.10 -0.60 10.59
N HIS A 38 5.26 -1.11 10.98
CA HIS A 38 6.26 -0.35 11.74
C HIS A 38 7.33 0.21 10.82
N PHE A 39 7.79 1.43 11.11
CA PHE A 39 8.84 2.11 10.34
C PHE A 39 10.08 1.23 10.13
N ASN A 40 10.55 0.56 11.17
CA ASN A 40 11.76 -0.26 11.10
C ASN A 40 11.61 -1.48 10.19
N HIS A 41 10.42 -2.08 10.11
CA HIS A 41 10.13 -3.13 9.13
C HIS A 41 10.07 -2.55 7.72
N LEU A 42 9.52 -1.34 7.56
CA LEU A 42 9.43 -0.70 6.25
C LEU A 42 10.80 -0.30 5.68
N VAL A 43 11.81 -0.03 6.52
CA VAL A 43 13.18 0.28 6.06
C VAL A 43 13.85 -0.94 5.40
N THR A 44 13.47 -2.15 5.79
CA THR A 44 14.06 -3.37 5.20
C THR A 44 13.45 -3.72 3.83
N ILE A 45 12.37 -3.04 3.43
CA ILE A 45 11.74 -3.18 2.10
C ILE A 45 12.73 -2.80 1.02
N GLU A 46 13.24 -3.80 0.29
CA GLU A 46 14.15 -3.60 -0.86
C GLU A 46 15.27 -2.58 -0.58
N SER A 47 15.71 -2.46 0.68
CA SER A 47 16.67 -1.47 1.17
C SER A 47 16.31 0.00 0.89
N ILE A 48 15.05 0.39 1.08
CA ILE A 48 14.61 1.78 0.99
C ILE A 48 15.35 2.67 2.01
N SER A 49 15.86 3.81 1.55
CA SER A 49 16.49 4.78 2.47
C SER A 49 15.46 5.42 3.40
N THR A 50 15.86 5.73 4.63
CA THR A 50 14.99 6.33 5.66
C THR A 50 14.38 7.66 5.24
N ASN A 51 15.13 8.48 4.49
CA ASN A 51 14.64 9.77 3.98
C ASN A 51 13.51 9.58 2.97
N ILE A 52 13.68 8.65 2.02
CA ILE A 52 12.64 8.35 1.02
C ILE A 52 11.41 7.73 1.69
N LEU A 53 11.60 6.77 2.61
CA LEU A 53 10.49 6.18 3.37
C LEU A 53 9.70 7.24 4.13
N THR A 54 10.40 8.14 4.83
CA THR A 54 9.78 9.22 5.61
C THR A 54 8.95 10.14 4.71
N ASP A 55 9.50 10.55 3.56
CA ASP A 55 8.78 11.37 2.58
C ASP A 55 7.51 10.69 2.07
N ARG A 56 7.58 9.39 1.71
CA ARG A 56 6.41 8.64 1.23
C ARG A 56 5.34 8.45 2.29
N LEU A 57 5.73 8.11 3.52
CA LEU A 57 4.77 8.01 4.63
C LEU A 57 4.10 9.35 4.90
N ASN A 58 4.85 10.46 4.89
CA ASN A 58 4.29 11.80 5.05
C ASN A 58 3.30 12.14 3.92
N ARG A 59 3.61 11.78 2.67
CA ARG A 59 2.70 11.96 1.52
C ARG A 59 1.40 11.17 1.69
N LEU A 60 1.48 9.91 2.11
CA LEU A 60 0.32 9.06 2.36
C LEU A 60 -0.53 9.57 3.53
N LEU A 61 0.10 10.06 4.60
CA LEU A 61 -0.57 10.69 5.74
C LEU A 61 -1.29 11.98 5.32
N ALA A 62 -0.60 12.87 4.59
CA ALA A 62 -1.16 14.13 4.10
C ALA A 62 -2.39 13.91 3.21
N ASN A 63 -2.38 12.83 2.41
CA ASN A 63 -3.50 12.45 1.55
C ASN A 63 -4.59 11.62 2.25
N ARG A 64 -4.44 11.39 3.57
CA ARG A 64 -5.33 10.54 4.39
C ARG A 64 -5.52 9.15 3.80
N ILE A 65 -4.48 8.59 3.20
CA ILE A 65 -4.47 7.20 2.73
C ILE A 65 -4.14 6.29 3.91
N ILE A 66 -3.22 6.72 4.76
CA ILE A 66 -2.88 6.05 6.02
C ILE A 66 -3.10 6.98 7.20
N LYS A 67 -3.17 6.39 8.40
CA LYS A 67 -3.12 7.05 9.70
C LYS A 67 -1.91 6.56 10.48
N LYS A 68 -1.42 7.36 11.43
CA LYS A 68 -0.31 7.06 12.33
C LYS A 68 -0.82 7.10 13.76
N GLU A 69 -0.66 6.01 14.49
CA GLU A 69 -1.12 5.87 15.87
C GLU A 69 0.02 5.29 16.73
N VAL A 70 0.01 5.56 18.03
CA VAL A 70 0.95 4.91 18.96
C VAL A 70 0.59 3.43 19.03
N ASP A 71 1.58 2.55 18.99
CA ASP A 71 1.34 1.11 19.10
C ASP A 71 0.81 0.79 20.51
N PRO A 72 -0.39 0.19 20.65
CA PRO A 72 -0.96 -0.14 21.96
C PRO A 72 -0.10 -1.13 22.75
N ASN A 73 0.69 -1.96 22.06
CA ASN A 73 1.58 -2.94 22.68
C ASN A 73 2.99 -2.39 22.93
N ASN A 74 3.35 -1.27 22.29
CA ASN A 74 4.65 -0.63 22.46
C ASN A 74 4.55 0.90 22.32
N ARG A 75 4.43 1.60 23.46
CA ARG A 75 4.30 3.06 23.50
C ARG A 75 5.47 3.85 22.90
N SER A 76 6.61 3.22 22.67
CA SER A 76 7.78 3.83 22.02
C SER A 76 7.74 3.73 20.49
N ALA A 77 6.80 2.98 19.93
CA ALA A 77 6.66 2.75 18.50
C ALA A 77 5.35 3.33 17.95
N TYR A 78 5.34 3.56 16.64
CA TYR A 78 4.16 3.98 15.89
C TYR A 78 3.74 2.88 14.93
N LEU A 79 2.42 2.73 14.77
CA LEU A 79 1.78 1.92 13.75
C LEU A 79 1.23 2.81 12.65
N TYR A 80 1.55 2.47 11.40
CA TYR A 80 0.94 3.05 10.22
C TYR A 80 -0.17 2.11 9.73
N SER A 81 -1.41 2.61 9.66
CA SER A 81 -2.57 1.82 9.27
C SER A 81 -3.30 2.43 8.09
N LEU A 82 -3.83 1.60 7.20
CA LEU A 82 -4.69 2.05 6.11
C LEU A 82 -5.93 2.73 6.68
N THR A 83 -6.39 3.78 6.00
CA THR A 83 -7.72 4.36 6.20
C THR A 83 -8.71 3.72 5.23
N ARG A 84 -9.99 4.13 5.28
CA ARG A 84 -10.97 3.75 4.25
C ARG A 84 -10.50 4.12 2.84
N LYS A 85 -9.90 5.30 2.65
CA LYS A 85 -9.35 5.73 1.35
C LYS A 85 -8.18 4.85 0.89
N GLY A 86 -7.34 4.40 1.83
CA GLY A 86 -6.25 3.49 1.51
C GLY A 86 -6.71 2.07 1.21
N LEU A 87 -7.80 1.62 1.85
CA LEU A 87 -8.43 0.34 1.58
C LEU A 87 -8.91 0.22 0.12
N ASP A 88 -9.35 1.33 -0.48
CA ASP A 88 -9.78 1.38 -1.88
C ASP A 88 -8.62 1.24 -2.90
N LEU A 89 -7.36 1.26 -2.43
CA LEU A 89 -6.20 0.98 -3.27
C LEU A 89 -5.89 -0.53 -3.39
N VAL A 90 -6.58 -1.39 -2.64
CA VAL A 90 -6.38 -2.86 -2.70
C VAL A 90 -6.49 -3.41 -4.13
N PRO A 91 -7.53 -3.10 -4.92
CA PRO A 91 -7.64 -3.60 -6.30
C PRO A 91 -6.46 -3.16 -7.18
N ILE A 92 -5.97 -1.93 -7.01
CA ILE A 92 -4.83 -1.40 -7.78
C ILE A 92 -3.57 -2.22 -7.51
N VAL A 93 -3.27 -2.48 -6.23
CA VAL A 93 -2.10 -3.29 -5.85
C VAL A 93 -2.24 -4.74 -6.33
N MET A 94 -3.46 -5.28 -6.30
CA MET A 94 -3.79 -6.61 -6.82
C MET A 94 -3.57 -6.70 -8.33
N ASP A 95 -3.98 -5.69 -9.10
CA ASP A 95 -3.78 -5.66 -10.55
C ASP A 95 -2.30 -5.53 -10.93
N ILE A 96 -1.53 -4.73 -10.18
CA ILE A 96 -0.08 -4.65 -10.35
C ILE A 96 0.56 -6.02 -10.10
N TYR A 97 0.17 -6.71 -9.01
CA TYR A 97 0.64 -8.05 -8.72
C TYR A 97 0.28 -9.03 -9.85
N ARG A 98 -0.98 -9.04 -10.29
CA ARG A 98 -1.48 -9.92 -11.36
C ARG A 98 -0.71 -9.72 -12.66
N TRP A 99 -0.55 -8.47 -13.07
CA TRP A 99 0.19 -8.10 -14.26
C TRP A 99 1.65 -8.56 -14.15
N GLY A 100 2.30 -8.29 -13.01
CA GLY A 100 3.66 -8.75 -12.74
C GLY A 100 3.81 -10.26 -12.83
N ALA A 101 2.89 -11.01 -12.22
CA ALA A 101 2.88 -12.47 -12.25
C ALA A 101 2.73 -13.06 -13.67
N ASN A 102 2.06 -12.35 -14.57
CA ASN A 102 1.83 -12.79 -15.95
C ASN A 102 2.95 -12.42 -16.92
N TYR A 103 3.61 -11.27 -16.72
CA TYR A 103 4.47 -10.67 -17.75
C TYR A 103 5.92 -10.44 -17.34
N THR A 104 6.29 -10.67 -16.08
CA THR A 104 7.69 -10.53 -15.63
C THR A 104 8.38 -11.88 -15.54
N GLU A 105 9.59 -11.98 -16.10
CA GLU A 105 10.40 -13.19 -15.99
C GLU A 105 10.96 -13.35 -14.57
N LYS A 106 11.16 -14.61 -14.13
CA LYS A 106 11.77 -14.96 -12.84
C LYS A 106 11.06 -14.36 -11.60
N ASN A 107 9.76 -14.11 -11.69
CA ASN A 107 8.97 -13.73 -10.53
C ASN A 107 8.71 -14.93 -9.60
N ASN A 108 8.46 -14.63 -8.32
CA ASN A 108 8.14 -15.60 -7.28
C ASN A 108 6.64 -15.59 -6.94
N ALA A 109 5.76 -15.28 -7.91
CA ALA A 109 4.33 -15.24 -7.67
C ALA A 109 3.84 -16.59 -7.13
N GLU A 110 3.18 -16.55 -5.97
CA GLU A 110 2.56 -17.70 -5.36
C GLU A 110 1.47 -18.26 -6.30
N LYS A 111 1.63 -19.53 -6.70
CA LYS A 111 0.77 -20.15 -7.73
C LYS A 111 -0.70 -20.17 -7.34
N ASP A 112 -1.00 -20.44 -6.07
CA ASP A 112 -2.39 -20.56 -5.61
C ASP A 112 -3.03 -19.19 -5.43
N PHE A 113 -2.30 -18.21 -4.92
CA PHE A 113 -2.76 -16.82 -4.89
C PHE A 113 -3.00 -16.27 -6.31
N LYS A 114 -2.11 -16.56 -7.27
CA LYS A 114 -2.29 -16.18 -8.67
C LYS A 114 -3.58 -16.79 -9.26
N LYS A 115 -3.85 -18.08 -9.02
CA LYS A 115 -5.10 -18.73 -9.45
C LYS A 115 -6.32 -18.03 -8.87
N LYS A 116 -6.33 -17.72 -7.57
CA LYS A 116 -7.43 -16.99 -6.93
C LYS A 116 -7.68 -15.64 -7.61
N ILE A 117 -6.62 -14.88 -7.90
CA ILE A 117 -6.73 -13.60 -8.60
C ILE A 117 -7.26 -13.77 -10.04
N ASP A 118 -6.86 -14.82 -10.74
CA ASP A 118 -7.28 -15.04 -12.12
C ASP A 118 -8.74 -15.49 -12.27
N PHE A 119 -9.27 -16.25 -11.30
CA PHE A 119 -10.61 -16.86 -11.38
C PHE A 119 -11.64 -16.28 -10.39
N GLU A 120 -11.20 -15.72 -9.27
CA GLU A 120 -12.04 -15.25 -8.16
C GLU A 120 -11.63 -13.84 -7.72
N TYR A 121 -11.35 -12.94 -8.69
CA TYR A 121 -10.78 -11.61 -8.42
C TYR A 121 -11.57 -10.79 -7.39
N ASP A 122 -12.85 -10.52 -7.67
CA ASP A 122 -13.69 -9.66 -6.81
C ASP A 122 -13.83 -10.24 -5.40
N LYS A 123 -14.02 -11.56 -5.31
CA LYS A 123 -14.08 -12.27 -4.03
C LYS A 123 -12.76 -12.16 -3.26
N THR A 124 -11.62 -12.32 -3.94
CA THR A 124 -10.29 -12.20 -3.33
C THR A 124 -10.03 -10.78 -2.83
N VAL A 125 -10.43 -9.76 -3.61
CA VAL A 125 -10.35 -8.35 -3.20
C VAL A 125 -11.19 -8.11 -1.93
N GLU A 126 -12.44 -8.57 -1.89
CA GLU A 126 -13.31 -8.39 -0.73
C GLU A 126 -12.80 -9.15 0.50
N GLU A 127 -12.28 -10.38 0.34
CA GLU A 127 -11.63 -11.13 1.43
C GLU A 127 -10.45 -10.35 2.03
N ILE A 128 -9.60 -9.77 1.18
CA ILE A 128 -8.48 -8.92 1.62
C ILE A 128 -9.00 -7.66 2.32
N LYS A 129 -9.98 -6.96 1.74
CA LYS A 129 -10.54 -5.73 2.34
C LYS A 129 -11.15 -6.01 3.72
N ASN A 130 -11.91 -7.09 3.87
CA ASN A 130 -12.52 -7.50 5.14
C ASN A 130 -11.48 -7.82 6.21
N ARG A 131 -10.41 -8.55 5.84
CA ARG A 131 -9.27 -8.78 6.75
C ARG A 131 -8.64 -7.46 7.19
N LEU A 132 -8.36 -6.55 6.25
CA LEU A 132 -7.71 -5.27 6.53
C LEU A 132 -8.56 -4.35 7.39
N ILE A 133 -9.89 -4.34 7.23
CA ILE A 133 -10.80 -3.57 8.11
C ILE A 133 -10.56 -3.93 9.57
N THR A 134 -10.43 -5.22 9.86
CA THR A 134 -10.16 -5.72 11.21
C THR A 134 -8.73 -5.37 11.66
N THR A 135 -7.72 -5.75 10.85
CA THR A 135 -6.30 -5.61 11.22
C THR A 135 -5.87 -4.15 11.37
N HIS A 136 -6.39 -3.23 10.56
CA HIS A 136 -6.08 -1.80 10.59
C HIS A 136 -7.08 -0.97 11.42
N SER A 137 -8.08 -1.62 12.01
CA SER A 137 -9.15 -0.97 12.78
C SER A 137 -9.77 0.20 12.01
N ILE A 138 -10.23 -0.09 10.79
CA ILE A 138 -10.86 0.87 9.89
C ILE A 138 -12.33 0.97 10.29
N VAL A 139 -12.79 2.20 10.59
CA VAL A 139 -14.19 2.53 10.88
C VAL A 139 -14.86 3.04 9.61
#